data_AF-A0A971LE98-F1
#
_entry.id   AF-A0A971LE98-F1
#
_cell.length_a   1.000
_cell.length_b   1.000
_cell.length_c   1.000
_cell.angle_alpha   90.00
_cell.angle_beta   90.00
_cell.angle_gamma   90.00
#
_symmetry.space_group_name_H-M   'P 1'
#
loop_
_entity.id
_entity.type
_entity.pdbx_description
1 polymer ?
#
loop_
_entity_poly.entity_id
_entity_poly.type
_entity_poly.pdbx_seq_one_letter_code
_entity_poly.pdbx_strand_id
1 'polypeptide(L)'
;SEDLKKMERDLHEGHLPWDPNSLPAVPIEKLRIKRSDPIVAIIFSLIFLVIINTMPELFGLYRQGSNGLQITGFVGDGFVRHITWISVVVVLGIALETLKLAYGRWNWLQVVAGLLQNAFSFVVTMRVIRDPEFINPRFVTEVDRYFRDAGAASGSRWAVYLVTALTVIVIVGFIIDTLTIASKAWYLRTGNPLKKT
;
A
#
# COMPACT_ATOMS: atom_id res chain seq x y z
N SER A 1 27.97 -40.47 -39.28
CA SER A 1 28.84 -39.28 -39.12
C SER A 1 28.66 -38.26 -40.24
N GLU A 2 27.66 -38.40 -41.12
CA GLU A 2 27.25 -37.37 -42.08
C GLU A 2 26.09 -36.49 -41.55
N ASP A 3 25.16 -37.07 -40.79
CA ASP A 3 23.98 -36.33 -40.27
C ASP A 3 24.35 -35.22 -39.30
N LEU A 4 25.38 -35.42 -38.46
CA LEU A 4 25.90 -34.39 -37.55
C LEU A 4 26.55 -33.23 -38.31
N LYS A 5 27.28 -33.53 -39.40
CA LYS A 5 27.88 -32.50 -40.25
C LYS A 5 26.82 -31.73 -41.04
N LYS A 6 25.75 -32.40 -41.44
CA LYS A 6 24.58 -31.76 -42.06
C LYS A 6 23.88 -30.82 -41.07
N MET A 7 23.66 -31.28 -39.85
CA MET A 7 23.01 -30.48 -38.80
C MET A 7 23.85 -29.27 -38.37
N GLU A 8 25.17 -29.41 -38.22
CA GLU A 8 26.09 -28.27 -37.96
C GLU A 8 26.11 -27.28 -39.13
N ARG A 9 26.11 -27.76 -40.38
CA ARG A 9 26.07 -26.91 -41.56
C ARG A 9 24.75 -26.14 -41.65
N ASP A 10 23.62 -26.79 -41.38
CA ASP A 10 22.29 -26.16 -41.40
C ASP A 10 22.13 -25.12 -40.26
N LEU A 11 22.82 -25.31 -39.12
CA LEU A 11 22.95 -24.33 -38.02
C LEU A 11 23.81 -23.12 -38.41
N HIS A 12 24.90 -23.32 -39.16
CA HIS A 12 25.77 -22.25 -39.65
C HIS A 12 25.18 -21.48 -40.83
N GLU A 13 24.32 -22.10 -41.63
CA GLU A 13 23.68 -21.51 -42.82
C GLU A 13 22.32 -20.85 -42.54
N GLY A 14 21.83 -20.87 -41.29
CA GLY A 14 20.63 -20.11 -40.89
C GLY A 14 19.34 -20.60 -41.58
N HIS A 15 19.29 -21.86 -42.03
CA HIS A 15 18.17 -22.43 -42.77
C HIS A 15 17.14 -23.17 -41.90
N LEU A 16 17.05 -22.86 -40.60
CA LEU A 16 15.86 -23.25 -39.84
C LEU A 16 14.67 -22.49 -40.43
N PRO A 17 13.61 -23.17 -40.91
CA PRO A 17 12.43 -22.50 -41.40
C PRO A 17 11.89 -21.62 -40.27
N TRP A 18 11.89 -20.31 -40.50
CA TRP A 18 11.38 -19.34 -39.54
C TRP A 18 9.90 -19.66 -39.25
N ASP A 19 9.61 -20.06 -38.02
CA ASP A 19 8.24 -20.31 -37.55
C ASP A 19 7.75 -19.10 -36.74
N PRO A 20 6.70 -18.38 -37.19
CA PRO A 20 6.08 -17.30 -36.42
C PRO A 20 5.68 -17.70 -34.99
N ASN A 21 5.42 -18.99 -34.74
CA ASN A 21 5.04 -19.49 -33.42
C ASN A 21 6.24 -19.76 -32.51
N SER A 22 7.46 -19.76 -33.05
CA SER A 22 8.71 -19.91 -32.29
C SER A 22 9.20 -18.60 -31.64
N LEU A 23 8.52 -17.48 -31.91
CA LEU A 23 8.83 -16.22 -31.25
C LEU A 23 8.63 -16.36 -29.73
N PRO A 24 9.64 -16.00 -28.90
CA PRO A 24 9.44 -15.94 -27.46
C PRO A 24 8.30 -14.96 -27.15
N ALA A 25 7.38 -15.37 -26.27
CA ALA A 25 6.24 -14.56 -25.89
C ALA A 25 6.72 -13.17 -25.44
N VAL A 26 6.22 -12.12 -26.09
CA VAL A 26 6.59 -10.74 -25.78
C VAL A 26 6.26 -10.49 -24.30
N PRO A 27 7.24 -10.06 -23.48
CA PRO A 27 7.00 -9.77 -22.07
C PRO A 27 5.86 -8.75 -21.93
N ILE A 28 4.80 -9.11 -21.21
CA ILE A 28 3.67 -8.20 -20.97
C ILE A 28 4.17 -7.09 -20.04
N GLU A 29 4.46 -5.92 -20.61
CA GLU A 29 5.07 -4.81 -19.87
C GLU A 29 4.23 -4.35 -18.67
N LYS A 30 2.91 -4.55 -18.72
CA LYS A 30 1.98 -4.28 -17.61
C LYS A 30 2.25 -5.11 -16.33
N LEU A 31 2.97 -6.22 -16.44
CA LEU A 31 3.33 -7.09 -15.30
C LEU A 31 4.74 -6.79 -14.75
N ARG A 32 5.50 -5.91 -15.40
CA ARG A 32 6.85 -5.51 -14.95
C ARG A 32 6.73 -4.54 -13.79
N ILE A 33 7.48 -4.79 -12.72
CA ILE A 33 7.55 -3.92 -11.55
C ILE A 33 8.79 -3.04 -11.68
N LYS A 34 8.63 -1.71 -11.66
CA LYS A 34 9.77 -0.80 -11.57
C LYS A 34 10.37 -0.92 -10.18
N ARG A 35 11.70 -1.02 -10.08
CA ARG A 35 12.39 -1.20 -8.79
C ARG A 35 12.25 0.01 -7.87
N SER A 36 12.09 1.22 -8.43
CA SER A 36 11.87 2.45 -7.66
C SER A 36 10.63 2.39 -6.78
N ASP A 37 9.56 1.82 -7.30
CA ASP A 37 8.24 1.86 -6.65
C ASP A 37 8.23 1.12 -5.30
N PRO A 38 8.66 -0.15 -5.20
CA PRO A 38 8.72 -0.85 -3.92
C PRO A 38 9.79 -0.28 -2.97
N ILE A 39 10.91 0.26 -3.48
CA ILE A 39 11.94 0.87 -2.62
C ILE A 39 11.38 2.10 -1.90
N VAL A 40 10.74 3.00 -2.64
CA VAL A 40 10.12 4.20 -2.08
C VAL A 40 9.04 3.81 -1.06
N ALA A 41 8.19 2.84 -1.39
CA ALA A 41 7.16 2.34 -0.48
C ALA A 41 7.75 1.79 0.83
N ILE A 42 8.84 1.01 0.77
CA ILE A 42 9.53 0.48 1.96
C ILE A 42 10.09 1.61 2.83
N ILE A 43 10.79 2.57 2.23
CA ILE A 43 11.41 3.69 2.98
C ILE A 43 10.35 4.48 3.74
N PHE A 44 9.27 4.90 3.05
CA PHE A 44 8.19 5.63 3.70
C PHE A 44 7.46 4.80 4.76
N SER A 45 7.29 3.50 4.53
CA SER A 45 6.67 2.60 5.51
C SER A 45 7.52 2.43 6.76
N LEU A 46 8.85 2.33 6.63
CA LEU A 46 9.77 2.26 7.77
C LEU A 46 9.78 3.56 8.58
N ILE A 47 9.85 4.71 7.90
CA ILE A 47 9.77 6.03 8.56
C ILE A 47 8.45 6.13 9.33
N PHE A 48 7.34 5.80 8.68
CA PHE A 48 6.02 5.80 9.30
C PHE A 48 5.99 4.87 10.53
N LEU A 49 6.48 3.64 10.40
CA LEU A 49 6.53 2.66 11.50
C LEU A 49 7.31 3.17 12.71
N VAL A 50 8.47 3.81 12.48
CA VAL A 50 9.26 4.41 13.57
C VAL A 50 8.46 5.53 14.22
N ILE A 51 7.98 6.50 13.44
CA ILE A 51 7.27 7.69 13.98
C ILE A 51 6.05 7.28 14.81
N ILE A 52 5.20 6.38 14.32
CA ILE A 52 3.96 6.02 15.04
C ILE A 52 4.24 5.27 16.35
N ASN A 53 5.36 4.55 16.44
CA ASN A 53 5.72 3.78 17.64
C ASN A 53 6.50 4.62 18.66
N THR A 54 7.34 5.56 18.22
CA THR A 54 8.22 6.31 19.12
C THR A 54 7.73 7.72 19.42
N MET A 55 7.10 8.40 18.46
CA MET A 55 6.73 9.81 18.56
C MET A 55 5.35 10.07 17.91
N PRO A 56 4.28 9.38 18.34
CA PRO A 56 2.93 9.58 17.77
C PRO A 56 2.40 11.01 17.97
N GLU A 57 2.89 11.70 19.00
CA GLU A 57 2.60 13.10 19.31
C GLU A 57 3.12 14.10 18.27
N LEU A 58 3.99 13.67 17.34
CA LEU A 58 4.45 14.50 16.23
C LEU A 58 3.28 15.05 15.41
N PHE A 59 2.22 14.24 15.29
CA PHE A 59 0.93 14.66 14.74
C PHE A 59 0.15 15.35 15.86
N GLY A 60 0.19 16.67 15.94
CA GLY A 60 -0.41 17.39 17.06
C GLY A 60 -0.47 18.90 16.88
N LEU A 61 -1.12 19.55 17.85
CA LEU A 61 -1.10 21.01 17.99
C LEU A 61 0.09 21.41 18.85
N TYR A 62 0.83 22.39 18.37
CA TYR A 62 1.97 22.99 19.06
C TYR A 62 1.57 24.39 19.50
N ARG A 63 1.57 24.65 20.81
CA ARG A 63 1.23 25.96 21.36
C ARG A 63 2.32 26.42 22.32
N GLN A 64 2.73 27.68 22.19
CA GLN A 64 3.56 28.33 23.20
C GLN A 64 2.69 28.67 24.41
N GLY A 65 2.90 27.97 25.53
CA GLY A 65 2.27 28.28 26.81
C GLY A 65 3.17 29.15 27.69
N SER A 66 2.65 29.56 28.84
CA SER A 66 3.40 30.33 29.85
C SER A 66 4.65 29.60 30.35
N ASN A 67 4.64 28.26 30.31
CA ASN A 67 5.71 27.40 30.83
C ASN A 67 6.51 26.71 29.71
N GLY A 68 6.46 27.24 28.47
CA GLY A 68 7.14 26.68 27.30
C GLY A 68 6.20 26.02 26.29
N LEU A 69 6.78 25.25 25.36
CA LEU A 69 6.06 24.60 24.28
C LEU A 69 5.18 23.46 24.83
N GLN A 70 3.87 23.56 24.63
CA GLN A 70 2.90 22.52 24.95
C GLN A 70 2.49 21.81 23.66
N ILE A 71 2.57 20.47 23.68
CA ILE A 71 2.18 19.62 22.56
C ILE A 71 0.93 18.85 22.94
N THR A 72 -0.11 18.95 22.11
CA THR A 72 -1.32 18.12 22.24
C THR A 72 -1.40 17.19 21.03
N GLY A 73 -1.14 15.91 21.23
CA GLY A 73 -1.19 14.90 20.17
C GLY A 73 -2.60 14.73 19.60
N PHE A 74 -2.69 14.57 18.28
CA PHE A 74 -3.92 14.34 17.51
C PHE A 74 -4.49 12.94 17.76
N VAL A 75 -3.65 11.92 17.73
CA VAL A 75 -4.05 10.53 17.96
C VAL A 75 -4.36 10.31 19.44
N GLY A 76 -5.48 9.65 19.72
CA GLY A 76 -5.94 9.33 21.08
C GLY A 76 -5.60 7.91 21.52
N ASP A 77 -6.04 7.55 22.72
CA ASP A 77 -5.77 6.24 23.33
C ASP A 77 -6.34 5.07 22.51
N GLY A 78 -7.41 5.30 21.75
CA GLY A 78 -7.98 4.33 20.82
C GLY A 78 -7.00 3.96 19.70
N PHE A 79 -6.26 4.93 19.17
CA PHE A 79 -5.19 4.67 18.19
C PHE A 79 -4.05 3.86 18.81
N VAL A 80 -3.59 4.26 20.00
CA VAL A 80 -2.50 3.58 20.73
C VAL A 80 -2.88 2.13 21.06
N ARG A 81 -4.13 1.87 21.44
CA ARG A 81 -4.66 0.52 21.69
C ARG A 81 -4.51 -0.41 20.48
N HIS A 82 -4.48 0.15 19.28
CA HIS A 82 -4.37 -0.59 18.03
C HIS A 82 -2.96 -0.56 17.43
N ILE A 83 -1.97 0.05 18.09
CA ILE A 83 -0.63 0.28 17.55
C ILE A 83 0.07 -1.01 17.09
N THR A 84 -0.14 -2.11 17.84
CA THR A 84 0.40 -3.43 17.47
C THR A 84 -0.19 -3.91 16.15
N TRP A 85 -1.51 -3.81 15.98
CA TRP A 85 -2.17 -4.22 14.73
C TRP A 85 -1.77 -3.34 13.55
N ILE A 86 -1.67 -2.03 13.76
CA ILE A 86 -1.17 -1.08 12.74
C ILE A 86 0.26 -1.46 12.33
N SER A 87 1.13 -1.75 13.30
CA SER A 87 2.51 -2.15 13.04
C SER A 87 2.59 -3.46 12.27
N VAL A 88 1.74 -4.45 12.57
CA VAL A 88 1.65 -5.71 11.80
C VAL A 88 1.25 -5.43 10.35
N VAL A 89 0.25 -4.58 10.12
CA VAL A 89 -0.15 -4.18 8.75
C VAL A 89 1.03 -3.56 8.01
N VAL A 90 1.75 -2.61 8.62
CA VAL A 90 2.88 -1.93 7.98
C VAL A 90 4.01 -2.92 7.67
N VAL A 91 4.38 -3.78 8.63
CA VAL A 91 5.44 -4.80 8.46
C VAL A 91 5.09 -5.80 7.36
N LEU A 92 3.84 -6.29 7.30
CA LEU A 92 3.39 -7.15 6.21
C LEU A 92 3.44 -6.43 4.86
N GLY A 93 3.09 -5.14 4.81
CA GLY A 93 3.23 -4.31 3.62
C GLY A 93 4.68 -4.26 3.12
N ILE A 94 5.62 -3.97 4.02
CA ILE A 94 7.05 -3.96 3.73
C ILE A 94 7.53 -5.34 3.23
N ALA A 95 7.08 -6.42 3.84
CA ALA A 95 7.43 -7.78 3.42
C ALA A 95 6.95 -8.05 1.98
N LEU A 96 5.73 -7.64 1.62
CA LEU A 96 5.21 -7.78 0.26
C LEU A 96 5.97 -6.92 -0.75
N GLU A 97 6.33 -5.68 -0.41
CA GLU A 97 7.16 -4.84 -1.28
C GLU A 97 8.56 -5.45 -1.49
N THR A 98 9.12 -6.09 -0.45
CA THR A 98 10.39 -6.82 -0.54
C THR A 98 10.27 -8.03 -1.49
N LEU A 99 9.16 -8.78 -1.44
CA LEU A 99 8.89 -9.86 -2.39
C LEU A 99 8.78 -9.34 -3.83
N LYS A 100 8.13 -8.18 -4.05
CA LYS A 100 8.05 -7.57 -5.37
C LYS A 100 9.43 -7.20 -5.91
N LEU A 101 10.35 -6.73 -5.06
CA LEU A 101 11.74 -6.48 -5.43
C LEU A 101 12.49 -7.76 -5.82
N ALA A 102 12.30 -8.85 -5.07
CA ALA A 102 12.97 -10.12 -5.34
C ALA A 102 12.53 -10.73 -6.69
N TYR A 103 11.22 -10.72 -6.98
CA TYR A 103 10.69 -11.33 -8.21
C TYR A 103 10.69 -10.40 -9.43
N GLY A 104 10.57 -9.08 -9.23
CA GLY A 104 10.57 -8.06 -10.31
C GLY A 104 9.40 -8.12 -11.30
N ARG A 105 8.50 -9.10 -11.15
CA ARG A 105 7.31 -9.32 -11.98
C ARG A 105 6.16 -9.81 -11.12
N TRP A 106 4.93 -9.47 -11.51
CA TRP A 106 3.73 -10.00 -10.88
C TRP A 106 3.60 -11.51 -11.10
N ASN A 107 3.27 -12.26 -10.05
CA ASN A 107 2.95 -13.67 -10.08
C ASN A 107 1.70 -13.94 -9.22
N TRP A 108 1.16 -15.17 -9.28
CA TRP A 108 -0.08 -15.49 -8.57
C TRP A 108 0.06 -15.37 -7.05
N LEU A 109 1.24 -15.69 -6.50
CA LEU A 109 1.54 -15.51 -5.08
C LEU A 109 1.40 -14.04 -4.65
N GLN A 110 1.94 -13.11 -5.44
CA GLN A 110 1.82 -11.66 -5.16
C GLN A 110 0.39 -11.15 -5.25
N VAL A 111 -0.42 -11.68 -6.18
CA VAL A 111 -1.84 -11.35 -6.27
C VAL A 111 -2.59 -11.79 -5.02
N VAL A 112 -2.44 -13.05 -4.62
CA VAL A 112 -3.13 -13.60 -3.44
C VAL A 112 -2.67 -12.92 -2.17
N ALA A 113 -1.35 -12.78 -1.98
CA ALA A 113 -0.79 -12.14 -0.80
C ALA A 113 -1.19 -10.65 -0.73
N GLY A 114 -1.20 -9.95 -1.86
CA GLY A 114 -1.68 -8.56 -1.94
C GLY A 114 -3.15 -8.41 -1.59
N LEU A 115 -4.00 -9.34 -2.05
CA LEU A 115 -5.44 -9.32 -1.73
C LEU A 115 -5.68 -9.52 -0.22
N LEU A 116 -5.01 -10.52 0.37
CA LEU A 116 -5.10 -10.81 1.80
C LEU A 116 -4.61 -9.63 2.64
N GLN A 117 -3.48 -9.05 2.27
CA GLN A 117 -2.93 -7.88 2.94
C GLN A 117 -3.84 -6.66 2.82
N ASN A 118 -4.44 -6.42 1.65
CA ASN A 118 -5.38 -5.31 1.45
C ASN A 118 -6.63 -5.48 2.33
N ALA A 119 -7.21 -6.69 2.35
CA ALA A 119 -8.35 -7.00 3.21
C ALA A 119 -8.03 -6.84 4.70
N PHE A 120 -6.87 -7.34 5.14
CA PHE A 120 -6.43 -7.23 6.52
C PHE A 120 -6.18 -5.75 6.91
N SER A 121 -5.48 -4.99 6.07
CA SER A 121 -5.25 -3.56 6.25
C SER A 121 -6.56 -2.77 6.36
N PHE A 122 -7.53 -3.07 5.50
CA PHE A 122 -8.86 -2.45 5.52
C PHE A 122 -9.59 -2.71 6.85
N VAL A 123 -9.60 -3.96 7.32
CA VAL A 123 -10.26 -4.33 8.59
C VAL A 123 -9.60 -3.62 9.77
N VAL A 124 -8.27 -3.63 9.85
CA VAL A 124 -7.53 -2.96 10.93
C VAL A 124 -7.79 -1.45 10.90
N THR A 125 -7.67 -0.82 9.73
CA THR A 125 -7.91 0.62 9.58
C THR A 125 -9.33 0.99 9.97
N MET A 126 -10.34 0.21 9.56
CA MET A 126 -11.74 0.43 9.95
C MET A 126 -11.95 0.31 11.46
N ARG A 127 -11.27 -0.60 12.15
CA ARG A 127 -11.34 -0.68 13.62
C ARG A 127 -10.71 0.55 14.28
N VAL A 128 -9.54 0.97 13.80
CA VAL A 128 -8.81 2.13 14.33
C VAL A 128 -9.64 3.40 14.20
N ILE A 129 -10.12 3.74 13.00
CA ILE A 129 -10.82 5.02 12.77
C ILE A 129 -12.21 5.09 13.40
N ARG A 130 -12.82 3.94 13.70
CA ARG A 130 -14.13 3.85 14.36
C ARG A 130 -14.04 3.77 15.88
N ASP A 131 -12.83 3.67 16.44
CA ASP A 131 -12.65 3.75 17.89
C ASP A 131 -13.08 5.15 18.37
N PRO A 132 -13.96 5.28 19.38
CA PRO A 132 -14.39 6.57 19.90
C PRO A 132 -13.23 7.46 20.40
N GLU A 133 -12.12 6.85 20.79
CA GLU A 133 -10.90 7.51 21.27
C GLU A 133 -9.81 7.55 20.18
N PHE A 134 -10.19 7.40 18.90
CA PHE A 134 -9.26 7.51 17.77
C PHE A 134 -8.56 8.88 17.73
N ILE A 135 -9.34 9.95 17.84
CA ILE A 135 -8.83 11.31 18.01
C ILE A 135 -8.78 11.62 19.50
N ASN A 136 -7.68 12.18 19.97
CA ASN A 136 -7.52 12.59 21.36
C ASN A 136 -8.61 13.60 21.77
N PRO A 137 -9.44 13.32 22.79
CA PRO A 137 -10.50 14.24 23.22
C PRO A 137 -9.98 15.62 23.65
N ARG A 138 -8.75 15.69 24.18
CA ARG A 138 -8.10 16.96 24.52
C ARG A 138 -7.77 17.77 23.27
N PHE A 139 -7.27 17.11 22.22
CA PHE A 139 -7.04 17.74 20.93
C PHE A 139 -8.33 18.33 20.37
N VAL A 140 -9.43 17.57 20.43
CA VAL A 140 -10.74 18.06 19.96
C VAL A 140 -11.16 19.32 20.70
N THR A 141 -11.05 19.30 22.03
CA THR A 141 -11.41 20.44 22.88
C THR A 141 -10.57 21.69 22.58
N GLU A 142 -9.27 21.53 22.35
CA GLU A 142 -8.37 22.65 22.03
C GLU A 142 -8.66 23.25 20.65
N VAL A 143 -8.92 22.41 19.63
CA VAL A 143 -9.35 22.90 18.30
C VAL A 143 -10.69 23.62 18.39
N ASP A 144 -11.66 23.10 19.15
CA ASP A 144 -12.96 23.76 19.32
C ASP A 144 -12.86 25.09 20.09
N ARG A 145 -11.89 25.22 21.01
CA ARG A 145 -11.57 26.52 21.63
C ARG A 145 -11.02 27.49 20.59
N TYR A 146 -10.06 27.05 19.80
CA TYR A 146 -9.47 27.87 18.73
C TYR A 146 -10.52 28.37 17.73
N PHE A 147 -11.44 27.50 17.28
CA PHE A 147 -12.52 27.90 16.38
C PHE A 147 -13.49 28.90 17.03
N ARG A 148 -13.84 28.70 18.31
CA ARG A 148 -14.69 29.64 19.05
C ARG A 148 -14.04 31.02 19.19
N ASP A 149 -12.75 31.06 19.54
CA ASP A 149 -12.00 32.31 19.68
C ASP A 149 -11.87 33.05 18.34
N ALA A 150 -11.83 32.31 17.23
CA ALA A 150 -11.85 32.85 15.87
C ALA A 150 -13.24 33.31 15.38
N GLY A 151 -14.27 33.28 16.24
CA GLY A 151 -15.62 33.70 15.90
C GLY A 151 -16.41 32.70 15.05
N ALA A 152 -15.94 31.45 14.92
CA ALA A 152 -16.71 30.40 14.26
C ALA A 152 -17.93 30.03 15.12
N ALA A 153 -19.05 29.69 14.47
CA ALA A 153 -20.28 29.29 15.14
C ALA A 153 -20.04 28.13 16.12
N SER A 154 -20.67 28.20 17.30
CA SER A 154 -20.61 27.15 18.31
C SER A 154 -21.19 25.83 17.77
N GLY A 155 -20.49 24.71 17.98
CA GLY A 155 -20.93 23.38 17.56
C GLY A 155 -20.20 22.79 16.34
N SER A 156 -18.93 23.12 16.12
CA SER A 156 -18.11 22.59 15.02
C SER A 156 -17.98 21.06 15.08
N ARG A 157 -18.76 20.32 14.28
CA ARG A 157 -18.69 18.85 14.12
C ARG A 157 -17.50 18.40 13.25
N TRP A 158 -16.43 19.18 13.21
CA TRP A 158 -15.30 18.97 12.29
C TRP A 158 -14.65 17.60 12.49
N ALA A 159 -14.53 17.13 13.74
CA ALA A 159 -13.94 15.83 14.04
C ALA A 159 -14.76 14.69 13.43
N VAL A 160 -16.09 14.78 13.47
CA VAL A 160 -17.00 13.81 12.86
C VAL A 160 -16.87 13.83 11.33
N TYR A 161 -16.81 15.02 10.73
CA TYR A 161 -16.61 15.15 9.28
C TYR A 161 -15.25 14.63 8.83
N LEU A 162 -14.19 14.86 9.62
CA LEU A 162 -12.86 14.31 9.36
C LEU A 162 -12.88 12.78 9.39
N VAL A 163 -13.43 12.17 10.46
CA VAL A 163 -13.54 10.70 10.57
C VAL A 163 -14.40 10.13 9.43
N THR A 164 -15.47 10.81 9.05
CA THR A 164 -16.33 10.41 7.92
C THR A 164 -15.55 10.46 6.60
N ALA A 165 -14.81 11.54 6.35
CA ALA A 165 -13.99 11.68 5.15
C ALA A 165 -12.90 10.59 5.09
N LEU A 166 -12.20 10.34 6.20
CA LEU A 166 -11.21 9.27 6.31
C LEU A 166 -11.86 7.89 6.02
N THR A 167 -13.04 7.63 6.57
CA THR A 167 -13.79 6.39 6.33
C THR A 167 -14.10 6.20 4.85
N VAL A 168 -14.59 7.25 4.17
CA VAL A 168 -14.88 7.21 2.73
C VAL A 168 -13.60 6.97 1.93
N ILE A 169 -12.51 7.68 2.24
CA ILE A 169 -11.21 7.51 1.58
C ILE A 169 -10.71 6.08 1.72
N VAL A 170 -10.80 5.49 2.91
CA VAL A 170 -10.36 4.10 3.14
C VAL A 170 -11.19 3.10 2.34
N ILE A 171 -12.51 3.29 2.26
CA ILE A 171 -13.39 2.42 1.45
C ILE A 171 -13.04 2.54 -0.04
N VAL A 172 -12.90 3.77 -0.54
CA VAL A 172 -12.57 4.02 -1.95
C VAL A 172 -11.19 3.45 -2.27
N GLY A 173 -10.20 3.68 -1.42
CA GLY A 173 -8.85 3.11 -1.57
C GLY A 173 -8.87 1.58 -1.63
N PHE A 174 -9.60 0.94 -0.70
CA PHE A 174 -9.76 -0.51 -0.71
C PHE A 174 -10.37 -1.05 -2.01
N ILE A 175 -11.38 -0.37 -2.56
CA ILE A 175 -12.00 -0.73 -3.85
C ILE A 175 -10.99 -0.59 -4.98
N ILE A 176 -10.29 0.55 -5.07
CA ILE A 176 -9.30 0.82 -6.12
C ILE A 176 -8.18 -0.22 -6.11
N ASP A 177 -7.66 -0.56 -4.93
CA ASP A 177 -6.59 -1.55 -4.79
C ASP A 177 -7.07 -2.95 -5.17
N THR A 178 -8.29 -3.31 -4.77
CA THR A 178 -8.91 -4.58 -5.14
C THR A 178 -9.09 -4.70 -6.66
N LEU A 179 -9.59 -3.65 -7.32
CA LEU A 179 -9.73 -3.61 -8.78
C LEU A 179 -8.36 -3.69 -9.48
N THR A 180 -7.34 -3.02 -8.93
CA THR A 180 -5.97 -3.07 -9.45
C THR A 180 -5.38 -4.48 -9.37
N ILE A 181 -5.56 -5.16 -8.24
CA ILE A 181 -5.12 -6.55 -8.04
C ILE A 181 -5.90 -7.49 -8.96
N ALA A 182 -7.22 -7.32 -9.09
CA ALA A 182 -8.07 -8.12 -9.99
C ALA A 182 -7.66 -7.96 -11.46
N SER A 183 -7.33 -6.73 -11.89
CA SER A 183 -6.78 -6.45 -13.22
C SER A 183 -5.47 -7.22 -13.47
N LYS A 184 -4.53 -7.17 -12.51
CA LYS A 184 -3.27 -7.93 -12.58
C LYS A 184 -3.50 -9.45 -12.61
N ALA A 185 -4.45 -9.95 -11.83
CA ALA A 185 -4.85 -11.36 -11.84
C ALA A 185 -5.41 -11.78 -13.22
N TRP A 186 -6.23 -10.93 -13.83
CA TRP A 186 -6.77 -11.17 -15.17
C TRP A 186 -5.65 -11.24 -16.23
N TYR A 187 -4.71 -10.29 -16.23
CA TYR A 187 -3.56 -10.32 -17.14
C TYR A 187 -2.67 -11.56 -16.94
N LEU A 188 -2.49 -12.04 -15.71
CA LEU A 188 -1.75 -13.28 -15.45
C LEU A 188 -2.48 -14.52 -15.98
N ARG A 189 -3.82 -14.51 -15.99
CA ARG A 189 -4.63 -15.61 -16.52
C ARG A 189 -4.64 -15.65 -18.04
N THR A 190 -4.80 -14.49 -18.70
CA THR A 190 -4.92 -14.40 -20.16
C THR A 190 -3.56 -14.33 -20.88
N GLY A 191 -2.54 -13.81 -20.20
CA GLY A 191 -1.19 -13.68 -20.70
C GLY A 191 -0.32 -14.94 -20.59
N ASN A 192 -0.84 -16.04 -20.05
CA ASN A 192 -0.10 -17.29 -19.90
C ASN A 192 -0.19 -18.12 -21.19
N PRO A 193 0.90 -18.27 -21.98
CA PRO A 193 0.88 -19.00 -23.25
C PRO A 193 0.56 -20.50 -23.07
N LEU A 194 0.71 -21.06 -21.86
CA LEU A 194 0.46 -22.46 -21.54
C LEU A 194 -1.04 -22.85 -21.45
N LYS A 195 -1.97 -21.91 -21.72
CA LYS A 195 -3.42 -22.19 -21.75
C LYS A 195 -4.06 -22.09 -23.14
N LYS A 196 -3.27 -21.91 -24.20
CA LYS A 196 -3.75 -22.14 -25.57
C LYS A 196 -3.61 -23.64 -25.88
N THR A 197 -4.50 -24.44 -25.32
CA THR A 197 -4.75 -25.83 -25.70
C THR A 197 -6.21 -25.98 -26.02
#